data_AF-A0A3N5F0E2-F1
#
_entry.id   AF-A0A3N5F0E2-F1
#
_cell.length_a   1.000
_cell.length_b   1.000
_cell.length_c   1.000
_cell.angle_alpha   90.00
_cell.angle_beta   90.00
_cell.angle_gamma   90.00
#
_symmetry.space_group_name_H-M   'P 1'
#
loop_
_entity.id
_entity.type
_entity.pdbx_description
1 polymer ?
#
loop_
_entity_poly.entity_id
_entity_poly.type
_entity_poly.pdbx_seq_one_letter_code
_entity_poly.pdbx_strand_id
1 'polypeptide(L)'
;MFDLIKKALFTGIGMAALTKEKIEEIAADFIQKGNLSENEGRKLVDELMKKSEESQEEIKKQLDALVLAAVEKMQLARVSQVDELSQALQILKEKIEVLENQMAAKKD
;
A
#
# COMPACT_ATOMS: atom_id res chain seq x y z
N MET A 1 -14.30 -3.23 -32.60
CA MET A 1 -12.94 -3.80 -32.43
C MET A 1 -12.22 -3.21 -31.25
N PHE A 2 -12.26 -1.89 -31.07
CA PHE A 2 -11.71 -1.17 -29.91
C PHE A 2 -11.98 -1.82 -28.54
N ASP A 3 -13.24 -2.10 -28.21
CA ASP A 3 -13.61 -2.72 -26.92
C ASP A 3 -13.02 -4.13 -26.71
N LEU A 4 -12.77 -4.86 -27.80
CA LEU A 4 -12.23 -6.21 -27.75
C LEU A 4 -10.73 -6.18 -27.45
N ILE A 5 -10.02 -5.24 -28.07
CA ILE A 5 -8.60 -4.95 -27.80
C ILE A 5 -8.45 -4.53 -26.34
N LYS A 6 -9.29 -3.61 -25.88
CA LYS A 6 -9.32 -3.15 -24.49
C LYS A 6 -9.48 -4.30 -23.50
N LYS A 7 -10.48 -5.17 -23.73
CA LYS A 7 -10.69 -6.37 -22.89
C LYS A 7 -9.53 -7.36 -22.94
N ALA A 8 -8.93 -7.57 -24.12
CA ALA A 8 -7.78 -8.46 -24.29
C ALA A 8 -6.55 -7.93 -23.52
N LEU A 9 -6.28 -6.62 -23.58
CA LEU A 9 -5.18 -5.98 -22.84
C LEU A 9 -5.38 -6.10 -21.34
N PHE A 10 -6.59 -5.80 -20.85
CA PHE A 10 -6.94 -5.95 -19.43
C PHE A 10 -6.80 -7.39 -18.93
N THR A 11 -7.09 -8.37 -19.77
CA THR A 11 -7.00 -9.79 -19.40
C THR A 11 -5.58 -10.34 -19.52
N GLY A 12 -4.82 -9.91 -20.54
CA GLY A 12 -3.51 -10.48 -20.87
C GLY A 12 -2.35 -9.85 -20.09
N ILE A 13 -2.35 -8.52 -19.94
CA ILE A 13 -1.24 -7.79 -19.31
C ILE A 13 -1.58 -7.46 -17.85
N GLY A 14 -2.87 -7.37 -17.52
CA GLY A 14 -3.34 -6.89 -16.24
C GLY A 14 -3.21 -5.36 -16.15
N MET A 15 -4.21 -4.71 -15.53
CA MET A 15 -4.27 -3.24 -15.51
C MET A 15 -3.15 -2.59 -14.72
N ALA A 16 -2.71 -3.22 -13.62
CA ALA A 16 -1.72 -2.64 -12.71
C ALA A 16 -0.29 -2.64 -13.25
N ALA A 17 0.02 -3.48 -14.24
CA ALA A 17 1.34 -3.60 -14.86
C ALA A 17 1.51 -2.73 -16.11
N LEU A 18 0.46 -2.01 -16.53
CA LEU A 18 0.51 -1.15 -17.71
C LEU A 18 1.23 0.16 -17.39
N THR A 19 2.35 0.41 -18.07
CA THR A 19 3.05 1.70 -18.06
C THR A 19 2.57 2.59 -19.20
N LYS A 20 2.77 3.90 -19.04
CA LYS A 20 2.44 4.89 -20.07
C LYS A 20 3.08 4.56 -21.42
N GLU A 21 4.38 4.24 -21.45
CA GLU A 21 5.07 3.90 -22.69
C GLU A 21 4.48 2.68 -23.37
N LYS A 22 4.09 1.65 -22.59
CA LYS A 22 3.50 0.43 -23.16
C LYS A 22 2.12 0.68 -23.73
N ILE A 23 1.33 1.50 -23.06
CA ILE A 23 0.00 1.91 -23.53
C ILE A 23 0.12 2.72 -24.85
N GLU A 24 1.06 3.66 -24.92
CA GLU A 24 1.32 4.46 -26.12
C GLU A 24 1.80 3.60 -27.30
N GLU A 25 2.73 2.66 -27.04
CA GLU A 25 3.24 1.71 -28.03
C GLU A 25 2.10 0.86 -28.62
N ILE A 26 1.25 0.30 -27.75
CA ILE A 26 0.11 -0.52 -28.16
C ILE A 26 -0.88 0.31 -28.99
N ALA A 27 -1.23 1.53 -28.54
CA ALA A 27 -2.14 2.39 -29.28
C ALA A 27 -1.59 2.76 -30.67
N ALA A 28 -0.30 3.10 -30.76
CA ALA A 28 0.36 3.39 -32.03
C ALA A 28 0.34 2.18 -32.98
N ASP A 29 0.62 0.99 -32.46
CA ASP A 29 0.58 -0.27 -33.22
C ASP A 29 -0.79 -0.55 -33.83
N PHE A 30 -1.86 -0.31 -33.05
CA PHE A 30 -3.23 -0.51 -33.52
C PHE A 30 -3.68 0.58 -34.51
N ILE A 31 -3.19 1.81 -34.38
CA ILE A 31 -3.40 2.87 -35.39
C ILE A 31 -2.69 2.48 -36.70
N GLN A 32 -1.42 2.10 -36.64
CA GLN A 32 -0.62 1.76 -37.81
C GLN A 32 -1.20 0.57 -38.58
N LYS A 33 -1.73 -0.43 -37.86
CA LYS A 33 -2.40 -1.60 -38.45
C LYS A 33 -3.79 -1.28 -39.01
N GLY A 34 -4.25 -0.02 -38.93
CA GLY A 34 -5.57 0.40 -39.40
C GLY A 34 -6.73 -0.11 -38.55
N ASN A 35 -6.44 -0.63 -37.36
CA ASN A 35 -7.45 -1.19 -36.44
C ASN A 35 -8.09 -0.12 -35.57
N LEU A 36 -7.45 1.05 -35.42
CA LEU A 36 -7.94 2.22 -34.70
C LEU A 36 -7.67 3.49 -35.50
N SER A 37 -8.59 4.44 -35.43
CA SER A 37 -8.30 5.82 -35.83
C SER A 37 -7.39 6.52 -34.80
N GLU A 38 -6.72 7.61 -35.19
CA GLU A 38 -5.91 8.42 -34.27
C GLU A 38 -6.70 8.87 -33.04
N ASN A 39 -7.98 9.21 -33.23
CA ASN A 39 -8.85 9.68 -32.16
C ASN A 39 -9.20 8.53 -31.19
N GLU A 40 -9.44 7.33 -31.70
CA GLU A 40 -9.68 6.14 -30.85
C GLU A 40 -8.41 5.70 -30.12
N GLY A 41 -7.23 5.79 -30.76
CA GLY A 41 -5.97 5.48 -30.09
C GLY A 41 -5.66 6.43 -28.94
N ARG A 42 -5.88 7.74 -29.09
CA ARG A 42 -5.76 8.70 -27.98
C ARG A 42 -6.71 8.38 -26.82
N LYS A 43 -7.97 8.07 -27.13
CA LYS A 43 -8.94 7.65 -26.12
C LYS A 43 -8.51 6.36 -25.41
N LEU A 44 -7.92 5.40 -26.12
CA LEU A 44 -7.37 4.18 -25.51
C LEU A 44 -6.31 4.53 -24.47
N VAL A 45 -5.38 5.42 -24.83
CA VAL A 45 -4.28 5.82 -23.94
C VAL A 45 -4.82 6.42 -22.66
N ASP A 46 -5.71 7.41 -22.78
CA ASP A 46 -6.28 8.11 -21.62
C ASP A 46 -7.07 7.16 -20.71
N GLU A 47 -7.90 6.28 -21.29
CA GLU A 47 -8.71 5.34 -20.51
C GLU A 47 -7.85 4.26 -19.83
N LEU A 48 -6.86 3.70 -20.52
CA LEU A 48 -5.97 2.69 -19.95
C LEU A 48 -5.10 3.28 -18.85
N MET A 49 -4.61 4.52 -19.01
CA MET A 49 -3.85 5.21 -17.96
C MET A 49 -4.69 5.43 -16.72
N LYS A 50 -5.89 6.01 -16.87
CA LYS A 50 -6.79 6.23 -15.74
C LYS A 50 -7.12 4.93 -15.01
N LYS A 51 -7.40 3.86 -15.77
CA LYS A 51 -7.74 2.57 -15.20
C LYS A 51 -6.56 1.88 -14.52
N SER A 52 -5.35 2.07 -15.06
CA SER A 52 -4.10 1.59 -14.45
C SER A 52 -3.88 2.26 -13.09
N GLU A 53 -4.00 3.58 -13.01
CA GLU A 53 -3.85 4.34 -11.76
C GLU A 53 -4.87 3.91 -10.70
N GLU A 54 -6.16 3.81 -11.06
CA GLU A 54 -7.20 3.30 -10.16
C GLU A 54 -6.88 1.89 -9.65
N SER A 55 -6.44 1.00 -10.55
CA SER A 55 -6.12 -0.38 -10.20
C SER A 55 -4.87 -0.49 -9.32
N GLN A 56 -3.86 0.36 -9.53
CA GLN A 56 -2.65 0.40 -8.69
C GLN A 56 -2.98 0.86 -7.28
N GLU A 57 -3.83 1.89 -7.13
CA GLU A 57 -4.24 2.37 -5.81
C GLU A 57 -5.04 1.32 -5.03
N GLU A 58 -5.94 0.61 -5.71
CA GLU A 58 -6.73 -0.47 -5.09
C GLU A 58 -5.86 -1.64 -4.64
N ILE A 59 -4.92 -2.08 -5.50
CA ILE A 59 -3.96 -3.13 -5.12
C ILE A 59 -3.08 -2.67 -3.96
N LYS A 60 -2.60 -1.42 -3.96
CA LYS A 60 -1.80 -0.89 -2.85
C LYS A 60 -2.57 -0.96 -1.53
N LYS A 61 -3.84 -0.55 -1.50
CA LYS A 61 -4.70 -0.65 -0.31
C LYS A 61 -4.87 -2.10 0.17
N GLN A 62 -5.10 -3.02 -0.77
CA GLN A 62 -5.21 -4.45 -0.43
C GLN A 62 -3.89 -5.02 0.10
N LEU A 63 -2.76 -4.62 -0.49
CA LEU A 63 -1.43 -5.03 -0.06
C LEU A 63 -1.11 -4.50 1.34
N ASP A 64 -1.38 -3.21 1.60
CA ASP A 64 -1.19 -2.60 2.90
C ASP A 64 -2.03 -3.32 3.98
N ALA A 65 -3.29 -3.64 3.67
CA ALA A 65 -4.16 -4.40 4.56
C ALA A 65 -3.65 -5.83 4.81
N LEU A 66 -3.16 -6.52 3.77
CA LEU A 66 -2.58 -7.86 3.89
C LEU A 66 -1.31 -7.86 4.74
N VAL A 67 -0.42 -6.89 4.51
CA VAL A 67 0.82 -6.73 5.28
C VAL A 67 0.49 -6.42 6.73
N LEU A 68 -0.42 -5.48 7.00
CA LEU A 68 -0.88 -5.18 8.35
C LEU A 68 -1.47 -6.43 9.03
N ALA A 69 -2.34 -7.17 8.36
CA ALA A 69 -2.92 -8.40 8.90
C ALA A 69 -1.86 -9.49 9.16
N ALA A 70 -0.84 -9.59 8.31
CA ALA A 70 0.28 -10.51 8.53
C ALA A 70 1.11 -10.10 9.74
N VAL A 71 1.45 -8.81 9.85
CA VAL A 71 2.19 -8.25 10.98
C VAL A 71 1.41 -8.39 12.28
N GLU A 72 0.09 -8.20 12.28
CA GLU A 72 -0.75 -8.40 13.48
C GLU A 72 -0.85 -9.87 13.91
N LYS A 73 -0.77 -10.81 12.97
CA LYS A 73 -0.74 -12.25 13.28
C LYS A 73 0.61 -12.71 13.83
N MET A 74 1.68 -12.01 13.46
CA MET A 74 2.95 -12.18 14.14
C MET A 74 2.82 -11.49 15.50
N GLN A 75 3.16 -12.17 16.59
CA GLN A 75 3.09 -11.61 17.95
C GLN A 75 4.20 -10.56 18.18
N LEU A 76 4.33 -9.61 17.27
CA LEU A 76 5.32 -8.55 17.29
C LEU A 76 4.77 -7.42 18.16
N ALA A 77 5.50 -7.09 19.23
CA ALA A 77 5.20 -5.89 19.99
C ALA A 77 5.41 -4.66 19.12
N ARG A 78 4.41 -3.79 19.02
CA ARG A 78 4.57 -2.50 18.35
C ARG A 78 5.55 -1.65 19.16
N VAL A 79 6.38 -0.85 18.48
CA VAL A 79 7.32 0.06 19.14
C VAL A 79 6.62 0.95 20.17
N SER A 80 5.44 1.47 19.84
CA SER A 80 4.63 2.26 20.77
C SER A 80 4.23 1.51 22.04
N GLN A 81 3.91 0.21 21.93
CA GLN A 81 3.57 -0.63 23.09
C GLN A 81 4.80 -0.87 23.96
N VAL A 82 5.98 -1.04 23.35
CA VAL A 82 7.25 -1.16 24.08
C VAL A 82 7.58 0.13 24.81
N ASP A 83 7.40 1.28 24.17
CA ASP A 83 7.63 2.60 24.77
C ASP A 83 6.69 2.87 25.95
N GLU A 84 5.40 2.56 25.80
CA GLU A 84 4.41 2.66 26.88
C GLU A 84 4.78 1.78 28.08
N LEU A 85 5.19 0.52 27.83
CA LEU A 85 5.67 -0.37 28.88
C LEU A 85 6.94 0.15 29.55
N SER A 86 7.86 0.74 28.78
CA SER A 86 9.12 1.29 29.30
C SER A 86 8.86 2.48 30.22
N GLN A 87 7.94 3.38 29.85
CA GLN A 87 7.51 4.50 30.70
C GLN A 87 6.81 4.01 31.97
N ALA A 88 5.89 3.03 31.85
CA ALA A 88 5.22 2.45 33.00
C ALA A 88 6.22 1.79 33.97
N LEU A 89 7.23 1.09 33.45
CA LEU A 89 8.33 0.52 34.23
C LEU A 89 9.15 1.60 34.94
N GLN A 90 9.42 2.73 34.28
CA GLN A 90 10.16 3.83 34.89
C GLN A 90 9.39 4.45 36.06
N ILE A 91 8.10 4.74 35.87
CA ILE A 91 7.23 5.27 36.94
C ILE A 91 7.16 4.28 38.11
N LEU A 92 7.08 2.98 37.83
CA LEU A 92 7.03 1.97 38.87
C LEU A 92 8.35 1.90 39.66
N LYS A 93 9.50 1.99 38.97
CA LYS A 93 10.82 2.06 39.61
C LYS A 93 10.93 3.26 40.54
N GLU A 94 10.54 4.45 40.07
CA GLU A 94 10.54 5.67 40.90
C GLU A 94 9.66 5.53 42.14
N LYS A 95 8.46 4.94 41.99
CA LYS A 95 7.57 4.69 43.13
C LYS A 95 8.15 3.71 44.14
N ILE A 96 8.81 2.64 43.67
CA ILE A 96 9.48 1.69 44.55
C ILE A 96 10.60 2.38 45.32
N GLU A 97 11.43 3.18 44.66
CA GLU A 97 12.52 3.93 45.30
C GLU A 97 12.00 4.90 46.38
N VAL A 98 10.91 5.62 46.09
CA VAL A 98 10.26 6.50 47.09
C VAL A 98 9.74 5.69 48.28
N LEU A 99 9.11 4.54 48.05
CA LEU A 99 8.59 3.70 49.12
C LEU A 99 9.73 3.08 49.96
N GLU A 100 10.80 2.62 49.33
CA GLU A 100 11.99 2.11 50.02
C GLU A 100 12.61 3.19 50.92
N ASN A 101 12.74 4.42 50.40
CA ASN A 101 13.23 5.57 51.18
C ASN A 101 12.30 5.93 52.34
N GLN A 102 10.97 5.87 52.15
CA GLN A 102 10.00 6.10 53.21
C GLN A 102 10.01 5.00 54.28
N MET A 103 10.26 3.75 53.90
CA MET A 103 10.38 2.63 54.82
C MET A 103 11.70 2.68 55.61
N ALA A 104 12.79 3.11 54.98
CA ALA A 104 14.06 3.35 55.66
C ALA A 104 13.95 4.47 56.70
N ALA A 105 13.32 5.60 56.34
CA ALA A 105 13.15 6.74 57.24
C ALA A 105 12.17 6.51 58.41
N LYS A 106 11.37 5.43 58.37
CA LYS A 106 10.48 5.01 59.47
C LYS A 106 11.15 4.04 60.45
N LYS A 107 12.35 3.54 60.13
CA LYS A 107 13.06 2.51 60.89
C LYS A 107 14.14 3.07 61.81
N ASP A 108 14.53 4.33 61.59
CA ASP A 108 15.33 5.19 62.49
C ASP A 108 14.41 6.00 63.42
#